data_AF-A0A510YAY5-F1
#
_entry.id   AF-A0A510YAY5-F1
#
_cell.length_a   1.000
_cell.length_b   1.000
_cell.length_c   1.000
_cell.angle_alpha   90.00
_cell.angle_beta   90.00
_cell.angle_gamma   90.00
#
_symmetry.space_group_name_H-M   'P 1'
#
loop_
_entity.id
_entity.type
_entity.pdbx_description
1 polymer ?
#
loop_
_entity_poly.entity_id
_entity_poly.type
_entity_poly.pdbx_seq_one_letter_code
_entity_poly.pdbx_strand_id
1 'polypeptide(L)'
;MLAIKVNRAFHKLNKHATPAAGTALKRNEPIVVYLTSTQEQKIQDALYFLEEEQLIYCSRVEEKGNTDPRIDTALELIPLPRLFNVLET
;
A
#
# COMPACT_ATOMS: atom_id res chain seq x y z
N MET A 1 -4.72 -17.50 9.23
CA MET A 1 -3.25 -17.25 9.31
C MET A 1 -2.80 -16.16 8.33
N LEU A 2 -3.29 -16.15 7.09
CA LEU A 2 -3.00 -15.11 6.09
C LEU A 2 -3.61 -13.74 6.44
N ALA A 3 -4.87 -13.70 6.90
CA ALA A 3 -5.55 -12.48 7.36
C ALA A 3 -4.75 -11.67 8.41
N ILE A 4 -4.06 -12.37 9.32
CA ILE A 4 -3.19 -11.74 10.34
C ILE A 4 -1.98 -11.06 9.68
N LYS A 5 -1.36 -11.71 8.69
CA LYS A 5 -0.23 -11.14 7.93
C LYS A 5 -0.68 -9.92 7.13
N VAL A 6 -1.84 -9.97 6.48
CA VAL A 6 -2.45 -8.83 5.78
C VAL A 6 -2.67 -7.66 6.73
N ASN A 7 -3.26 -7.90 7.91
CA ASN A 7 -3.45 -6.84 8.90
C ASN A 7 -2.13 -6.23 9.41
N ARG A 8 -1.07 -7.04 9.55
CA ARG A 8 0.27 -6.53 9.89
C ARG A 8 0.87 -5.68 8.76
N ALA A 9 0.72 -6.11 7.51
CA ALA A 9 1.15 -5.34 6.34
C ALA A 9 0.41 -3.99 6.28
N PHE A 10 -0.91 -3.99 6.48
CA PHE A 10 -1.71 -2.75 6.53
C PHE A 10 -1.33 -1.83 7.68
N HIS A 11 -1.02 -2.37 8.86
CA HIS A 11 -0.50 -1.56 9.96
C HIS A 11 0.83 -0.90 9.58
N LYS A 12 1.73 -1.62 8.92
CA LYS A 12 3.01 -1.10 8.44
C LYS A 12 2.83 0.01 7.40
N LEU A 13 1.93 -0.21 6.43
CA LEU A 13 1.56 0.80 5.43
C LEU A 13 1.01 2.06 6.09
N ASN A 14 0.02 1.94 6.98
CA ASN A 14 -0.56 3.10 7.66
C ASN A 14 0.43 3.86 8.55
N LYS A 15 1.48 3.19 9.04
CA LYS A 15 2.51 3.81 9.89
C LYS A 15 3.52 4.64 9.09
N HIS A 16 3.76 4.28 7.83
CA HIS A 16 4.90 4.79 7.07
C HIS A 16 4.53 5.43 5.73
N ALA A 17 3.37 5.12 5.17
CA ALA A 17 2.84 5.71 3.95
C ALA A 17 1.78 6.77 4.31
N THR A 18 1.78 7.86 3.55
CA THR A 18 0.77 8.91 3.65
C THR A 18 0.14 9.11 2.27
N PRO A 19 -1.19 9.13 2.15
CA PRO A 19 -2.22 8.85 3.17
C PRO A 19 -2.26 7.40 3.68
N ALA A 20 -3.10 7.12 4.69
CA ALA A 20 -3.23 5.82 5.35
C ALA A 20 -3.84 4.73 4.45
N ALA A 21 -3.00 4.11 3.61
CA ALA A 21 -3.41 3.18 2.57
C ALA A 21 -4.16 1.93 3.03
N GLY A 22 -3.74 1.31 4.13
CA GLY A 22 -4.39 0.10 4.64
C GLY A 22 -5.86 0.31 5.00
N THR A 23 -6.27 1.54 5.33
CA THR A 23 -7.68 1.86 5.59
C THR A 23 -8.50 1.95 4.30
N ALA A 24 -7.97 2.60 3.26
CA ALA A 24 -8.63 2.71 1.96
C ALA A 24 -8.74 1.35 1.27
N LEU A 25 -7.66 0.56 1.28
CA LEU A 25 -7.64 -0.78 0.66
C LEU A 25 -8.70 -1.71 1.27
N LYS A 26 -8.91 -1.65 2.59
CA LYS A 26 -9.98 -2.40 3.27
C LYS A 26 -11.39 -2.00 2.84
N ARG A 27 -11.56 -0.78 2.35
CA ARG A 27 -12.85 -0.24 1.86
C ARG A 27 -13.04 -0.44 0.36
N ASN A 28 -12.14 -1.18 -0.29
CA ASN A 28 -12.13 -1.34 -1.75
C ASN A 28 -11.90 -0.01 -2.50
N GLU A 29 -11.13 0.89 -1.91
CA GLU A 29 -10.78 2.19 -2.50
C GLU A 29 -9.32 2.16 -2.98
N PRO A 30 -9.06 2.43 -4.28
CA PRO A 30 -7.72 2.71 -4.78
C PRO A 30 -7.13 3.93 -4.08
N ILE A 31 -5.82 3.93 -3.86
CA ILE A 31 -5.15 5.03 -3.16
C ILE A 31 -3.75 5.28 -3.72
N VAL A 32 -3.41 6.54 -3.93
CA VAL A 32 -2.04 6.97 -4.20
C VAL A 32 -1.36 7.31 -2.89
N VAL A 33 -0.20 6.70 -2.63
CA VAL A 33 0.66 7.00 -1.49
C VAL A 33 1.92 7.70 -1.94
N TYR A 34 2.34 8.64 -1.11
CA TYR A 34 3.56 9.40 -1.31
C TYR A 34 4.62 8.99 -0.30
N LEU A 35 5.80 8.70 -0.81
CA LEU A 35 6.88 8.09 -0.05
C LEU A 35 8.19 8.84 -0.31
N THR A 36 8.88 9.14 0.78
CA THR A 36 10.33 9.36 0.75
C THR A 36 11.05 8.02 0.54
N SER A 37 12.30 8.06 0.09
CA SER A 37 13.16 6.86 -0.09
C SER A 37 13.25 6.02 1.19
N THR A 38 13.28 6.67 2.35
CA THR A 38 13.31 5.98 3.66
C THR A 38 11.98 5.29 3.98
N GLN A 39 10.84 5.89 3.60
CA GLN A 39 9.53 5.27 3.79
C GLN A 39 9.33 4.10 2.85
N GLU A 40 9.74 4.22 1.58
CA GLU A 40 9.68 3.13 0.58
C GLU A 40 10.43 1.89 1.10
N GLN A 41 11.68 2.04 1.56
CA GLN A 41 12.44 0.93 2.16
C GLN A 41 11.75 0.30 3.37
N LYS A 42 11.06 1.10 4.20
CA LYS A 42 10.37 0.60 5.38
C LYS A 42 9.13 -0.22 5.05
N ILE A 43 8.48 0.01 3.91
CA ILE A 43 7.23 -0.69 3.54
C ILE A 43 7.40 -1.66 2.38
N GLN A 44 8.58 -1.73 1.77
CA GLN A 44 8.87 -2.54 0.60
C GLN A 44 8.50 -4.02 0.80
N ASP A 45 8.84 -4.60 1.96
CA ASP A 45 8.48 -5.98 2.32
C ASP A 45 6.96 -6.19 2.42
N ALA A 46 6.24 -5.22 2.97
CA ALA A 46 4.78 -5.27 3.07
C ALA A 46 4.12 -5.14 1.69
N LEU A 47 4.61 -4.25 0.83
CA LEU A 47 4.13 -4.10 -0.54
C LEU A 47 4.39 -5.37 -1.36
N TYR A 48 5.63 -5.88 -1.32
CA TYR A 48 6.01 -7.11 -2.00
C TYR A 48 5.14 -8.29 -1.58
N PHE A 49 4.93 -8.48 -0.27
CA PHE A 49 4.03 -9.53 0.24
C PHE A 49 2.60 -9.39 -0.29
N LEU A 50 2.03 -8.17 -0.28
CA LEU A 50 0.65 -7.95 -0.72
C LEU A 50 0.49 -8.16 -2.23
N GLU A 51 1.51 -7.82 -3.02
CA GLU A 51 1.52 -7.97 -4.47
C GLU A 51 1.72 -9.43 -4.89
N GLU A 52 2.68 -10.15 -4.30
CA GLU A 52 2.93 -11.58 -4.57
C GLU A 52 1.73 -12.46 -4.21
N GLU A 53 1.04 -12.14 -3.11
CA GLU A 53 -0.20 -12.83 -2.72
C GLU A 53 -1.42 -12.41 -3.57
N GLN A 54 -1.23 -11.56 -4.59
CA GLN A 54 -2.27 -11.03 -5.47
C GLN A 54 -3.41 -10.35 -4.71
N LEU A 55 -3.08 -9.63 -3.64
CA LEU A 55 -4.04 -8.91 -2.79
C LEU A 55 -4.17 -7.44 -3.20
N ILE A 56 -3.11 -6.88 -3.78
CA ILE A 56 -3.12 -5.54 -4.37
C ILE A 56 -2.41 -5.56 -5.72
N TYR A 57 -2.71 -4.58 -6.55
CA TYR A 57 -1.85 -4.15 -7.65
C TYR A 57 -1.12 -2.87 -7.22
N CYS A 58 0.17 -2.80 -7.52
CA CYS A 58 1.04 -1.66 -7.18
C CYS A 58 1.67 -1.11 -8.45
N SER A 59 1.49 0.18 -8.72
CA SER A 59 2.13 0.86 -9.86
C SER A 59 2.76 2.17 -9.44
N ARG A 60 3.89 2.51 -10.08
CA ARG A 60 4.48 3.85 -9.95
C ARG A 60 3.67 4.84 -10.79
N VAL A 61 3.35 5.98 -10.19
CA VAL A 61 2.63 7.06 -10.85
C VAL A 61 3.61 8.19 -11.15
N GLU A 62 3.65 8.65 -12.39
CA GLU A 62 4.32 9.90 -12.73
C GLU A 62 3.44 11.08 -12.34
N GLU A 63 3.69 11.67 -11.18
CA GLU A 63 2.89 12.80 -10.74
C GLU A 63 3.49 14.14 -11.18
N LYS A 64 2.81 14.81 -12.11
CA LYS A 64 3.08 16.22 -12.43
C LYS A 64 2.45 17.10 -11.36
N GLY A 65 3.11 17.29 -10.23
CA GLY A 65 2.63 18.29 -9.26
C GLY A 65 2.98 18.09 -7.80
N ASN A 66 3.74 17.06 -7.44
CA ASN A 66 4.15 16.94 -6.06
C ASN A 66 5.15 18.05 -5.70
N THR A 67 4.68 19.03 -4.93
CA THR A 67 5.46 20.21 -4.53
C THR A 67 6.39 19.95 -3.35
N ASP A 68 6.31 18.79 -2.68
CA ASP A 68 7.24 18.44 -1.61
C ASP A 68 8.50 17.81 -2.20
N PRO A 69 9.67 18.49 -2.15
CA PRO A 69 10.91 17.98 -2.71
C PRO A 69 11.47 16.75 -1.97
N ARG A 70 10.84 16.33 -0.86
CA ARG A 70 11.24 15.13 -0.10
C ARG A 70 10.55 13.86 -0.58
N ILE A 71 9.47 13.98 -1.35
CA ILE A 71 8.74 12.81 -1.87
C ILE A 71 9.49 12.34 -3.12
N ASP A 72 10.02 11.12 -3.03
CA ASP A 72 10.80 10.51 -4.11
C ASP A 72 9.91 9.63 -5.00
N THR A 73 8.87 9.02 -4.42
CA THR A 73 8.07 7.98 -5.07
C THR A 73 6.58 8.18 -4.78
N ALA A 74 5.76 8.13 -5.83
CA ALA A 74 4.31 8.00 -5.74
C ALA A 74 3.90 6.60 -6.22
N LEU A 75 3.15 5.87 -5.40
CA LEU A 75 2.63 4.55 -5.72
C LEU A 75 1.11 4.54 -5.68
N GLU A 76 0.47 4.07 -6.74
CA GLU A 76 -0.95 3.74 -6.74
C GLU A 76 -1.12 2.30 -6.28
N LEU A 77 -1.96 2.11 -5.28
CA LEU A 77 -2.30 0.83 -4.69
C LEU A 77 -3.77 0.55 -4.95
N ILE A 78 -4.05 -0.54 -5.66
CA ILE A 78 -5.40 -0.96 -6.04
C ILE A 78 -5.72 -2.28 -5.32
N PRO A 79 -6.80 -2.35 -4.51
CA PRO A 79 -7.18 -3.60 -3.86
C PRO A 79 -7.72 -4.60 -4.90
N LEU A 80 -7.32 -5.87 -4.77
CA LEU A 80 -7.78 -6.96 -5.65
C LEU A 80 -8.85 -7.81 -4.97
N PRO A 81 -9.74 -8.50 -5.72
CA PRO A 81 -10.83 -9.30 -5.15
C PRO A 81 -10.38 -10.33 -4.09
N ARG A 82 -9.19 -10.93 -4.27
CA ARG A 82 -8.62 -11.91 -3.33
C ARG A 82 -8.40 -11.34 -1.93
N LEU A 83 -8.16 -10.03 -1.82
CA LEU A 83 -8.00 -9.37 -0.53
C LEU A 83 -9.22 -9.57 0.37
N PHE A 84 -10.42 -9.42 -0.18
CA PHE A 84 -11.67 -9.51 0.58
C PHE A 84 -11.95 -10.94 1.04
N ASN A 85 -11.72 -11.93 0.15
CA ASN A 85 -11.79 -13.35 0.52
C ASN A 85 -10.89 -13.69 1.72
N VAL A 86 -9.70 -13.08 1.79
CA VAL A 86 -8.74 -13.28 2.86
C VAL A 86 -9.12 -12.53 4.14
N LEU A 87 -9.85 -11.42 4.06
CA LEU A 87 -10.29 -10.64 5.23
C LEU A 87 -11.59 -11.16 5.85
N GLU A 88 -12.42 -11.83 5.07
CA GLU A 88 -13.68 -12.46 5.52
C GLU A 88 -13.48 -13.84 6.17
N THR A 89 -12.26 -14.39 6.11
CA THR A 89 -11.86 -15.69 6.70
C THR A 89 -11.24 -15.56 8.09
#